data_AF-A0A2S9YV34-F1
#
_entry.id   AF-A0A2S9YV34-F1
#
_cell.length_a   1.000
_cell.length_b   1.000
_cell.length_c   1.000
_cell.angle_alpha   90.00
_cell.angle_beta   90.00
_cell.angle_gamma   90.00
#
_symmetry.space_group_name_H-M   'P 1'
#
loop_
_entity.id
_entity.type
_entity.pdbx_description
1 polymer ?
#
loop_
_entity_poly.entity_id
_entity_poly.type
_entity_poly.pdbx_seq_one_letter_code
_entity_poly.pdbx_strand_id
1 'polypeptide(L)'
;MACVMAALGCRELNPNFNASADTDESCDDRNQSFSHSNCDGACVDTELNIEHCGGCAQPCFDHEVCKAGVCLVDCPGDRRSCDGSCVDTQTSLQHCGACGIACSLGEYCVNGACDSECPAPSLVCEPVCVDTDSSVDHCGMCNTACNDDRSCVMGTCDLVCDPPQTACADACVDTNTNSMHCGGCDQPCDGFCMEGACVQECAASLVSCGQSCVDLQTDPLHCGGCNQLCKAKELCDAGQCECEPDLDSCGEACVDLRTDKVNCGSCGHACAAAQSCKEGECACKGGKTVCDDGCFDTDKDASHCGDCDTACAMGESCERGGCE
;
A
#
# COMPACT_ATOMS: atom_id res chain seq x y z
N MET A 1 8.34 8.04 39.00
CA MET A 1 7.21 7.58 39.83
C MET A 1 5.85 8.00 39.22
N ALA A 2 5.75 8.02 37.89
CA ALA A 2 4.52 8.31 37.16
C ALA A 2 4.48 7.40 35.91
N CYS A 3 4.30 6.08 36.13
CA CYS A 3 4.08 5.10 35.07
C CYS A 3 3.42 3.82 35.64
N VAL A 4 2.50 3.98 36.59
CA VAL A 4 1.76 2.84 37.21
C VAL A 4 0.23 3.02 37.09
N MET A 5 -0.24 4.13 36.48
CA MET A 5 -1.66 4.45 36.44
C MET A 5 -2.40 3.99 35.16
N ALA A 6 -1.72 3.42 34.16
CA ALA A 6 -2.39 2.91 32.96
C ALA A 6 -3.10 1.55 33.19
N ALA A 7 -2.61 0.74 34.13
CA ALA A 7 -3.14 -0.61 34.38
C ALA A 7 -4.56 -0.64 35.01
N LEU A 8 -5.00 0.46 35.64
CA LEU A 8 -6.35 0.52 36.22
C LEU A 8 -7.44 0.87 35.20
N GLY A 9 -7.10 1.56 34.10
CA GLY A 9 -8.07 1.92 33.05
C GLY A 9 -8.46 0.74 32.14
N CYS A 10 -7.51 -0.15 31.82
CA CYS A 10 -7.77 -1.29 30.94
C CYS A 10 -8.62 -2.40 31.59
N ARG A 11 -8.67 -2.44 32.93
CA ARG A 11 -9.37 -3.48 33.68
C ARG A 11 -10.89 -3.29 33.74
N GLU A 12 -11.40 -2.08 33.45
CA GLU A 12 -12.84 -1.83 33.32
C GLU A 12 -13.40 -2.20 31.92
N LEU A 13 -12.54 -2.38 30.92
CA LEU A 13 -12.93 -2.76 29.56
C LEU A 13 -12.78 -4.26 29.27
N ASN A 14 -11.90 -4.98 29.99
CA ASN A 14 -11.75 -6.44 29.82
C ASN A 14 -11.50 -7.16 31.17
N PRO A 15 -12.48 -7.93 31.70
CA PRO A 15 -12.37 -8.62 32.98
C PRO A 15 -11.36 -9.79 33.00
N ASN A 16 -10.76 -10.16 31.86
CA ASN A 16 -9.79 -11.26 31.74
C ASN A 16 -8.31 -10.83 31.76
N PHE A 17 -8.01 -9.56 32.01
CA PHE A 17 -6.63 -9.06 32.05
C PHE A 17 -5.82 -9.70 33.19
N ASN A 18 -4.77 -10.47 32.86
CA ASN A 18 -3.86 -11.09 33.83
C ASN A 18 -2.40 -10.77 33.50
N ALA A 19 -1.78 -9.89 34.30
CA ALA A 19 -0.41 -9.40 34.14
C ALA A 19 0.70 -10.45 34.44
N SER A 20 0.35 -11.74 34.53
CA SER A 20 1.23 -12.82 35.01
C SER A 20 1.42 -13.96 34.00
N ALA A 21 0.96 -13.82 32.76
CA ALA A 21 0.94 -14.91 31.77
C ALA A 21 1.92 -14.75 30.59
N ASP A 22 2.71 -13.67 30.54
CA ASP A 22 3.66 -13.41 29.44
C ASP A 22 5.03 -14.08 29.69
N THR A 23 5.05 -15.41 29.68
CA THR A 23 6.27 -16.18 29.42
C THR A 23 6.03 -17.07 28.21
N ASP A 24 6.36 -16.52 27.04
CA ASP A 24 7.04 -17.09 25.85
C ASP A 24 7.05 -18.62 25.54
N GLU A 25 6.12 -19.42 26.05
CA GLU A 25 6.05 -20.88 25.82
C GLU A 25 4.90 -21.28 24.86
N SER A 26 4.13 -20.32 24.36
CA SER A 26 2.90 -20.57 23.57
C SER A 26 2.97 -20.07 22.12
N CYS A 27 4.04 -19.38 21.73
CA CYS A 27 4.32 -18.97 20.35
C CYS A 27 5.59 -19.66 19.84
N ASP A 28 5.77 -20.92 20.22
CA ASP A 28 6.96 -21.71 19.90
C ASP A 28 6.93 -22.12 18.42
N ASP A 29 7.36 -21.17 17.60
CA ASP A 29 7.58 -21.31 16.18
C ASP A 29 9.12 -21.32 16.01
N ARG A 30 9.78 -22.45 16.26
CA ARG A 30 11.26 -22.55 16.20
C ARG A 30 11.72 -22.48 14.75
N ASN A 31 12.37 -21.38 14.33
CA ASN A 31 13.18 -21.11 13.10
C ASN A 31 12.76 -19.90 12.25
N GLN A 32 12.24 -18.84 12.85
CA GLN A 32 12.50 -17.52 12.31
C GLN A 32 13.24 -16.84 13.43
N SER A 33 14.41 -16.28 13.12
CA SER A 33 15.10 -15.37 14.03
C SER A 33 14.34 -14.03 14.13
N PHE A 34 13.01 -14.07 14.26
CA PHE A 34 12.13 -12.93 14.35
C PHE A 34 11.19 -13.11 15.54
N SER A 35 11.02 -12.01 16.27
CA SER A 35 10.33 -11.88 17.53
C SER A 35 8.81 -12.12 17.38
N HIS A 36 8.36 -13.38 17.38
CA HIS A 36 6.92 -13.69 17.50
C HIS A 36 6.53 -13.74 18.97
N SER A 37 5.59 -12.89 19.40
CA SER A 37 5.10 -12.85 20.79
C SER A 37 3.64 -13.29 20.88
N ASN A 38 3.27 -13.95 21.98
CA ASN A 38 1.88 -14.27 22.26
C ASN A 38 1.16 -13.04 22.77
N CYS A 39 0.26 -12.48 21.97
CA CYS A 39 -0.52 -11.32 22.33
C CYS A 39 -1.99 -11.74 22.43
N ASP A 40 -2.48 -11.92 23.65
CA ASP A 40 -3.86 -12.31 23.95
C ASP A 40 -4.33 -13.60 23.23
N GLY A 41 -3.44 -14.59 23.11
CA GLY A 41 -3.73 -15.87 22.47
C GLY A 41 -3.50 -15.90 20.96
N ALA A 42 -3.03 -14.80 20.36
CA ALA A 42 -2.62 -14.73 18.96
C ALA A 42 -1.09 -14.63 18.84
N CYS A 43 -0.50 -15.41 17.94
CA CYS A 43 0.91 -15.30 17.61
C CYS A 43 1.11 -14.10 16.68
N VAL A 44 1.84 -13.08 17.12
CA VAL A 44 2.01 -11.84 16.35
C VAL A 44 3.48 -11.58 16.06
N ASP A 45 3.78 -11.19 14.82
CA ASP A 45 5.14 -10.87 14.36
C ASP A 45 5.53 -9.48 14.82
N THR A 46 6.19 -9.41 15.98
CA THR A 46 6.55 -8.11 16.55
C THR A 46 7.64 -7.41 15.75
N GLU A 47 8.23 -8.03 14.73
CA GLU A 47 9.24 -7.38 13.89
C GLU A 47 8.64 -6.56 12.74
N LEU A 48 7.40 -6.85 12.36
CA LEU A 48 6.73 -6.27 11.18
C LEU A 48 5.29 -5.84 11.46
N ASN A 49 4.68 -6.29 12.54
CA ASN A 49 3.30 -5.96 12.87
C ASN A 49 3.23 -4.57 13.49
N ILE A 50 2.55 -3.66 12.79
CA ILE A 50 2.37 -2.27 13.21
C ILE A 50 1.59 -2.13 14.52
N GLU A 51 0.75 -3.08 14.93
CA GLU A 51 -0.02 -3.06 16.18
C GLU A 51 0.72 -3.72 17.36
N HIS A 52 1.81 -4.44 17.08
CA HIS A 52 2.57 -5.24 18.05
C HIS A 52 4.08 -5.11 17.85
N CYS A 53 4.60 -3.92 17.55
CA CYS A 53 6.00 -3.74 17.17
C CYS A 53 6.96 -3.78 18.36
N GLY A 54 7.89 -4.73 18.36
CA GLY A 54 8.81 -5.01 19.47
C GLY A 54 8.16 -5.65 20.70
N GLY A 55 6.84 -5.88 20.70
CA GLY A 55 6.12 -6.52 21.79
C GLY A 55 4.60 -6.45 21.64
N CYS A 56 3.87 -7.14 22.53
CA CYS A 56 2.41 -7.18 22.49
C CYS A 56 1.75 -5.85 22.83
N ALA A 57 0.73 -5.48 22.04
CA ALA A 57 0.00 -4.21 22.17
C ALA A 57 0.96 -3.00 22.24
N GLN A 58 2.03 -3.06 21.44
CA GLN A 58 2.95 -1.96 21.19
C GLN A 58 2.74 -1.43 19.77
N PRO A 59 1.61 -0.75 19.50
CA PRO A 59 1.38 -0.20 18.19
C PRO A 59 2.40 0.91 17.87
N CYS A 60 2.89 0.95 16.64
CA CYS A 60 3.53 2.13 16.09
C CYS A 60 2.49 3.22 15.85
N PHE A 61 2.93 4.48 15.93
CA PHE A 61 2.06 5.63 15.75
C PHE A 61 2.06 6.13 14.29
N ASP A 62 1.25 7.14 13.98
CA ASP A 62 1.05 7.62 12.60
C ASP A 62 2.37 7.87 11.85
N HIS A 63 2.44 7.35 10.61
CA HIS A 63 3.60 7.39 9.70
C HIS A 63 4.83 6.57 10.14
N GLU A 64 4.66 5.61 11.03
CA GLU A 64 5.67 4.60 11.34
C GLU A 64 5.33 3.26 10.70
N VAL A 65 6.37 2.53 10.33
CA VAL A 65 6.30 1.12 9.94
C VAL A 65 7.06 0.32 10.98
N CYS A 66 6.55 -0.87 11.29
CA CYS A 66 7.31 -1.79 12.10
C CYS A 66 8.35 -2.48 11.22
N LYS A 67 9.62 -2.29 11.54
CA LYS A 67 10.72 -2.94 10.83
C LYS A 67 11.81 -3.34 11.81
N ALA A 68 12.06 -4.64 11.86
CA ALA A 68 13.03 -5.26 12.75
C ALA A 68 12.74 -4.97 14.24
N GLY A 69 11.47 -5.05 14.64
CA GLY A 69 11.06 -4.95 16.04
C GLY A 69 11.00 -3.52 16.56
N VAL A 70 11.21 -2.55 15.67
CA VAL A 70 11.30 -1.14 15.99
C VAL A 70 10.34 -0.39 15.09
N CYS A 71 9.56 0.50 15.70
CA CYS A 71 8.80 1.49 14.96
C CYS A 71 9.78 2.48 14.32
N LEU A 72 9.88 2.41 13.00
CA LEU A 72 10.67 3.32 12.21
C LEU A 72 9.73 4.25 11.47
N VAL A 73 10.02 5.54 11.54
CA VAL A 73 9.29 6.53 10.74
C VAL A 73 9.57 6.28 9.26
N ASP A 74 8.52 5.97 8.49
CA ASP A 74 8.58 5.84 7.04
C ASP A 74 7.89 7.05 6.42
N CYS A 75 8.68 7.84 5.69
CA CYS A 75 8.21 9.11 5.17
C CYS A 75 7.82 9.00 3.70
N PRO A 76 6.55 9.25 3.34
CA PRO A 76 6.14 9.20 1.95
C PRO A 76 6.78 10.33 1.14
N GLY A 77 7.14 10.02 -0.11
CA GLY A 77 7.78 10.97 -1.03
C GLY A 77 9.19 11.37 -0.59
N ASP A 78 9.53 12.65 -0.75
CA ASP A 78 10.88 13.18 -0.49
C ASP A 78 11.08 13.68 0.96
N ARG A 79 10.14 13.37 1.86
CA ARG A 79 10.19 13.81 3.27
C ARG A 79 11.24 13.03 4.05
N ARG A 80 11.81 13.66 5.08
CA ARG A 80 12.84 13.07 5.93
C ARG A 80 12.33 12.86 7.35
N SER A 81 12.71 11.74 7.95
CA SER A 81 12.50 11.53 9.39
C SER A 81 13.41 12.46 10.19
N CYS A 82 12.80 13.40 10.91
CA CYS A 82 13.45 14.29 11.85
C CYS A 82 12.75 14.21 13.20
N ASP A 83 13.48 13.84 14.25
CA ASP A 83 12.98 13.71 15.63
C ASP A 83 11.71 12.86 15.78
N GLY A 84 11.59 11.79 14.97
CA GLY A 84 10.44 10.89 15.01
C GLY A 84 9.23 11.37 14.20
N SER A 85 9.38 12.41 13.37
CA SER A 85 8.30 12.91 12.50
C SER A 85 8.77 13.11 11.07
N CYS A 86 7.87 12.92 10.11
CA CYS A 86 8.16 13.20 8.70
C CYS A 86 8.09 14.67 8.42
N VAL A 87 9.26 15.25 8.16
CA VAL A 87 9.42 16.68 7.88
C VAL A 87 9.90 16.86 6.44
N ASP A 88 9.26 17.78 5.74
CA ASP A 88 9.79 18.29 4.48
C ASP A 88 10.93 19.28 4.79
N THR A 89 12.18 18.86 4.56
CA THR A 89 13.35 19.70 4.81
C THR A 89 13.49 20.84 3.80
N GLN A 90 12.69 20.86 2.74
CA GLN A 90 12.72 21.92 1.73
C GLN A 90 11.95 23.16 2.17
N THR A 91 10.98 22.99 3.07
CA THR A 91 10.01 24.03 3.48
C THR A 91 9.92 24.23 4.99
N SER A 92 10.42 23.29 5.79
CA SER A 92 10.36 23.38 7.25
C SER A 92 11.33 24.40 7.83
N LEU A 93 10.79 25.39 8.56
CA LEU A 93 11.60 26.39 9.30
C LEU A 93 12.46 25.78 10.41
N GLN A 94 12.12 24.59 10.91
CA GLN A 94 12.83 23.95 12.02
C GLN A 94 13.82 22.86 11.54
N HIS A 95 13.74 22.46 10.27
CA HIS A 95 14.55 21.38 9.69
C HIS A 95 14.99 21.71 8.25
N CYS A 96 15.41 22.95 8.00
CA CYS A 96 15.71 23.45 6.67
C CYS A 96 17.02 22.86 6.13
N GLY A 97 16.92 22.06 5.06
CA GLY A 97 18.03 21.34 4.42
C GLY A 97 18.53 20.10 5.19
N ALA A 98 18.41 20.09 6.52
CA ALA A 98 18.69 18.94 7.37
C ALA A 98 17.93 19.02 8.70
N CYS A 99 17.76 17.87 9.36
CA CYS A 99 17.09 17.81 10.66
C CYS A 99 17.78 18.68 11.72
N GLY A 100 16.99 19.47 12.45
CA GLY A 100 17.47 20.32 13.55
C GLY A 100 18.11 21.63 13.09
N ILE A 101 18.19 21.87 11.79
CA ILE A 101 18.65 23.15 11.23
C ILE A 101 17.45 24.09 11.16
N ALA A 102 17.30 24.92 12.20
CA ALA A 102 16.26 25.94 12.24
C ALA A 102 16.75 27.26 11.62
N CYS A 103 15.88 27.92 10.87
CA CYS A 103 16.14 29.26 10.35
C CYS A 103 16.02 30.32 11.45
N SER A 104 16.75 31.42 11.30
CA SER A 104 16.75 32.53 12.24
C SER A 104 15.44 33.32 12.18
N LEU A 105 15.19 34.16 13.19
CA LEU A 105 14.01 35.03 13.19
C LEU A 105 14.00 35.94 11.96
N GLY A 106 12.94 35.86 11.15
CA GLY A 106 12.79 36.63 9.93
C GLY A 106 13.33 35.95 8.66
N GLU A 107 13.83 34.72 8.77
CA GLU A 107 14.19 33.87 7.63
C GLU A 107 13.10 32.84 7.32
N TYR A 108 13.07 32.39 6.07
CA TYR A 108 12.20 31.37 5.53
C TYR A 108 13.02 30.18 5.03
N CYS A 109 12.46 28.98 5.08
CA CYS A 109 13.09 27.83 4.42
C CYS A 109 12.66 27.81 2.95
N VAL A 110 13.60 28.03 2.05
CA VAL A 110 13.39 28.08 0.60
C VAL A 110 14.27 27.01 -0.03
N ASN A 111 13.65 25.96 -0.57
CA ASN A 111 14.35 24.85 -1.22
C ASN A 111 15.45 24.21 -0.35
N GLY A 112 15.24 24.17 0.96
CA GLY A 112 16.18 23.59 1.93
C GLY A 112 17.32 24.52 2.35
N ALA A 113 17.22 25.82 2.08
CA ALA A 113 18.13 26.84 2.61
C ALA A 113 17.37 27.93 3.34
N CYS A 114 17.92 28.43 4.46
CA CYS A 114 17.38 29.58 5.16
C CYS A 114 17.71 30.86 4.38
N ASP A 115 16.69 31.61 4.02
CA ASP A 115 16.80 32.85 3.27
C ASP A 115 15.98 33.96 3.94
N SER A 116 16.48 35.20 3.90
CA SER A 116 15.74 36.37 4.40
C SER A 116 14.62 36.83 3.46
N GLU A 117 14.59 36.30 2.24
CA GLU A 117 13.60 36.62 1.23
C GLU A 117 12.82 35.36 0.80
N CYS A 118 11.59 35.57 0.34
CA CYS A 118 10.78 34.54 -0.33
C CYS A 118 10.65 34.97 -1.80
N PRO A 119 11.55 34.49 -2.68
CA PRO A 119 11.60 34.95 -4.06
C PRO A 119 10.40 34.44 -4.87
N ALA A 120 9.93 35.27 -5.82
CA ALA A 120 8.85 34.88 -6.72
C ALA A 120 9.20 33.61 -7.53
N PRO A 121 8.24 32.70 -7.80
CA PRO A 121 6.79 32.86 -7.60
C PRO A 121 6.29 32.59 -6.18
N SER A 122 7.16 32.27 -5.22
CA SER A 122 6.73 31.96 -3.86
C SER A 122 6.27 33.19 -3.07
N LEU A 123 5.26 33.00 -2.21
CA LEU A 123 4.77 34.02 -1.26
C LEU A 123 4.91 33.54 0.20
N VAL A 124 5.00 34.49 1.10
CA VAL A 124 4.99 34.22 2.55
C VAL A 124 3.57 33.91 2.99
N CYS A 125 3.29 32.62 3.22
CA CYS A 125 2.04 32.10 3.76
C CYS A 125 2.27 31.64 5.20
N GLU A 126 2.10 32.60 6.13
CA GLU A 126 2.44 32.55 7.56
C GLU A 126 2.65 31.13 8.16
N PRO A 127 3.87 30.77 8.63
CA PRO A 127 5.17 31.43 8.47
C PRO A 127 6.01 30.86 7.31
N VAL A 128 5.43 30.11 6.37
CA VAL A 128 6.18 29.33 5.37
C VAL A 128 6.25 30.06 4.03
N CYS A 129 7.37 29.92 3.31
CA CYS A 129 7.48 30.36 1.92
C CYS A 129 6.92 29.25 1.03
N VAL A 130 5.84 29.54 0.30
CA VAL A 130 5.13 28.55 -0.53
C VAL A 130 5.13 29.00 -1.98
N ASP A 131 5.49 28.11 -2.90
CA ASP A 131 5.33 28.34 -4.33
C ASP A 131 3.85 28.37 -4.70
N THR A 132 3.32 29.57 -4.93
CA THR A 132 1.91 29.76 -5.26
C THR A 132 1.59 29.41 -6.71
N ASP A 133 2.58 29.12 -7.55
CA ASP A 133 2.36 28.71 -8.94
C ASP A 133 2.03 27.23 -9.08
N SER A 134 2.41 26.40 -8.08
CA SER A 134 2.25 24.95 -8.10
C SER A 134 1.58 24.37 -6.86
N SER A 135 1.44 25.13 -5.77
CA SER A 135 0.79 24.64 -4.55
C SER A 135 -0.73 24.57 -4.74
N VAL A 136 -1.28 23.35 -4.62
CA VAL A 136 -2.73 23.13 -4.65
C VAL A 136 -3.47 23.80 -3.49
N ASP A 137 -2.79 24.05 -2.35
CA ASP A 137 -3.38 24.68 -1.16
C ASP A 137 -3.20 26.22 -1.13
N HIS A 138 -2.30 26.75 -1.98
CA HIS A 138 -1.91 28.17 -2.01
C HIS A 138 -1.83 28.71 -3.44
N CYS A 139 -2.75 28.32 -4.33
CA CYS A 139 -2.67 28.62 -5.74
C CYS A 139 -2.96 30.10 -6.05
N GLY A 140 -1.97 30.80 -6.62
CA GLY A 140 -2.01 32.22 -6.96
C GLY A 140 -1.87 33.18 -5.77
N MET A 141 -2.35 32.78 -4.59
CA MET A 141 -2.14 33.49 -3.33
C MET A 141 -2.30 32.56 -2.12
N CYS A 142 -1.81 33.00 -0.96
CA CYS A 142 -1.90 32.22 0.27
C CYS A 142 -3.34 31.83 0.63
N ASN A 143 -3.53 30.58 1.04
CA ASN A 143 -4.81 30.01 1.49
C ASN A 143 -5.88 29.99 0.39
N THR A 144 -5.47 29.91 -0.87
CA THR A 144 -6.36 29.68 -2.02
C THR A 144 -6.18 28.25 -2.50
N ALA A 145 -6.94 27.35 -1.90
CA ALA A 145 -6.91 25.95 -2.29
C ALA A 145 -7.70 25.73 -3.60
N CYS A 146 -7.17 24.87 -4.46
CA CYS A 146 -7.88 24.35 -5.61
C CYS A 146 -8.88 23.29 -5.16
N ASN A 147 -10.16 23.47 -5.52
CA ASN A 147 -11.23 22.51 -5.25
C ASN A 147 -11.45 21.60 -6.48
N ASP A 148 -12.28 20.57 -6.32
CA ASP A 148 -12.77 19.71 -7.41
C ASP A 148 -11.65 19.02 -8.21
N ASP A 149 -10.65 18.47 -7.50
CA ASP A 149 -9.49 17.76 -8.07
C ASP A 149 -8.66 18.57 -9.08
N ARG A 150 -8.77 19.91 -9.02
CA ARG A 150 -7.98 20.82 -9.85
C ARG A 150 -6.54 20.92 -9.37
N SER A 151 -5.63 21.10 -10.32
CA SER A 151 -4.22 21.33 -10.04
C SER A 151 -3.90 22.82 -10.08
N CYS A 152 -2.88 23.24 -9.35
CA CYS A 152 -2.36 24.59 -9.49
C CYS A 152 -1.37 24.64 -10.65
N VAL A 153 -1.70 25.42 -11.68
CA VAL A 153 -0.86 25.62 -12.86
C VAL A 153 -0.62 27.11 -13.02
N MET A 154 0.63 27.55 -12.81
CA MET A 154 1.03 28.96 -12.94
C MET A 154 0.14 29.91 -12.13
N GLY A 155 -0.23 29.49 -10.93
CA GLY A 155 -0.98 30.30 -9.97
C GLY A 155 -2.48 30.37 -10.25
N THR A 156 -2.99 29.50 -11.13
CA THR A 156 -4.42 29.35 -11.40
C THR A 156 -4.85 27.91 -11.15
N CYS A 157 -6.01 27.74 -10.51
CA CYS A 157 -6.61 26.42 -10.31
C CYS A 157 -7.24 25.93 -11.61
N ASP A 158 -6.43 25.20 -12.36
CA ASP A 158 -6.78 24.68 -13.67
C ASP A 158 -7.15 23.21 -13.59
N LEU A 159 -8.09 22.83 -14.45
CA LEU A 159 -8.40 21.43 -14.67
C LEU A 159 -7.29 20.82 -15.52
N VAL A 160 -6.48 19.94 -14.91
CA VAL A 160 -5.46 19.18 -15.61
C VAL A 160 -6.00 17.78 -15.86
N CYS A 161 -5.99 17.37 -17.13
CA CYS A 161 -6.50 16.07 -17.53
C CYS A 161 -5.37 15.13 -17.91
N ASP A 162 -5.44 13.90 -17.42
CA ASP A 162 -4.53 12.85 -17.85
C ASP A 162 -4.82 12.50 -19.32
N PRO A 163 -3.78 12.47 -20.19
CA PRO A 163 -3.94 12.05 -21.57
C PRO A 163 -4.60 10.67 -21.66
N PRO A 164 -5.50 10.43 -22.64
CA PRO A 164 -5.78 11.27 -23.81
C PRO A 164 -6.91 12.31 -23.63
N GLN A 165 -7.33 12.58 -22.40
CA GLN A 165 -8.49 13.43 -22.14
C GLN A 165 -8.22 14.91 -22.45
N THR A 166 -9.26 15.62 -22.87
CA THR A 166 -9.23 17.07 -23.09
C THR A 166 -9.96 17.78 -21.95
N ALA A 167 -9.37 18.88 -21.46
CA ALA A 167 -10.03 19.75 -20.49
C ALA A 167 -11.16 20.53 -21.17
N CYS A 168 -12.40 20.15 -20.86
CA CYS A 168 -13.59 20.96 -21.13
C CYS A 168 -13.91 21.81 -19.90
N ALA A 169 -14.82 22.78 -20.04
CA ALA A 169 -15.04 23.88 -19.08
C ALA A 169 -15.01 23.44 -17.60
N ASP A 170 -15.65 22.32 -17.27
CA ASP A 170 -15.75 21.77 -15.91
C ASP A 170 -15.35 20.29 -15.79
N ALA A 171 -14.93 19.61 -16.87
CA ALA A 171 -14.65 18.19 -16.83
C ALA A 171 -13.58 17.74 -17.83
N CYS A 172 -12.84 16.69 -17.44
CA CYS A 172 -11.97 15.96 -18.34
C CYS A 172 -12.82 15.02 -19.18
N VAL A 173 -12.72 15.17 -20.50
CA VAL A 173 -13.52 14.40 -21.43
C VAL A 173 -12.62 13.83 -22.53
N ASP A 174 -12.75 12.54 -22.80
CA ASP A 174 -12.16 11.96 -24.02
C ASP A 174 -13.01 12.35 -25.24
N THR A 175 -12.55 13.37 -25.95
CA THR A 175 -13.21 13.89 -27.16
C THR A 175 -13.16 12.92 -28.34
N ASN A 176 -12.44 11.79 -28.23
CA ASN A 176 -12.39 10.80 -29.29
C ASN A 176 -13.55 9.83 -29.26
N THR A 177 -14.19 9.67 -28.10
CA THR A 177 -15.18 8.64 -27.83
C THR A 177 -16.47 9.19 -27.22
N ASN A 178 -16.44 10.38 -26.61
CA ASN A 178 -17.62 11.00 -26.01
C ASN A 178 -18.52 11.66 -27.06
N SER A 179 -19.76 11.19 -27.15
CA SER A 179 -20.76 11.68 -28.11
C SER A 179 -21.27 13.09 -27.84
N MET A 180 -21.10 13.64 -26.64
CA MET A 180 -21.43 15.03 -26.31
C MET A 180 -20.27 16.01 -26.56
N HIS A 181 -19.05 15.49 -26.75
CA HIS A 181 -17.81 16.27 -26.93
C HIS A 181 -16.96 15.72 -28.10
N CYS A 182 -17.60 15.37 -29.22
CA CYS A 182 -16.92 14.64 -30.28
C CYS A 182 -16.01 15.54 -31.12
N GLY A 183 -14.69 15.28 -31.06
CA GLY A 183 -13.66 16.10 -31.72
C GLY A 183 -13.37 17.43 -31.02
N GLY A 184 -14.08 17.75 -29.93
CA GLY A 184 -13.89 18.97 -29.15
C GLY A 184 -15.00 19.18 -28.12
N CYS A 185 -14.77 20.11 -27.18
CA CYS A 185 -15.73 20.40 -26.13
C CYS A 185 -17.06 20.94 -26.66
N ASP A 186 -18.17 20.49 -26.07
CA ASP A 186 -19.53 20.89 -26.38
C ASP A 186 -19.90 20.71 -27.86
N GLN A 187 -19.37 19.64 -28.47
CA GLN A 187 -19.67 19.22 -29.84
C GLN A 187 -20.50 17.93 -29.82
N PRO A 188 -21.82 18.00 -29.58
CA PRO A 188 -22.67 16.82 -29.59
C PRO A 188 -22.79 16.23 -31.00
N CYS A 189 -22.78 14.91 -31.08
CA CYS A 189 -22.95 14.16 -32.32
C CYS A 189 -24.32 13.44 -32.36
N ASP A 190 -25.03 13.56 -33.48
CA ASP A 190 -26.18 12.70 -33.78
C ASP A 190 -25.66 11.39 -34.37
N GLY A 191 -25.17 10.50 -33.52
CA GLY A 191 -24.44 9.28 -33.91
C GLY A 191 -23.44 8.83 -32.84
N PHE A 192 -22.38 8.15 -33.27
CA PHE A 192 -21.26 7.73 -32.43
C PHE A 192 -20.07 8.68 -32.61
N CYS A 193 -19.24 8.79 -31.57
CA CYS A 193 -17.94 9.44 -31.71
C CYS A 193 -16.84 8.37 -31.83
N MET A 194 -16.10 8.40 -32.94
CA MET A 194 -14.95 7.52 -33.16
C MET A 194 -13.77 8.35 -33.64
N GLU A 195 -12.64 8.27 -32.93
CA GLU A 195 -11.42 9.03 -33.25
C GLU A 195 -11.68 10.54 -33.42
N GLY A 196 -12.65 11.07 -32.67
CA GLY A 196 -13.05 12.49 -32.71
C GLY A 196 -13.93 12.85 -33.90
N ALA A 197 -14.41 11.89 -34.68
CA ALA A 197 -15.32 12.08 -35.79
C ALA A 197 -16.73 11.53 -35.48
N CYS A 198 -17.74 12.30 -35.86
CA CYS A 198 -19.14 11.87 -35.81
C CYS A 198 -19.44 10.89 -36.95
N VAL A 199 -19.90 9.69 -36.61
CA VAL A 199 -20.21 8.60 -37.53
C VAL A 199 -21.59 8.01 -37.23
N GLN A 200 -22.28 7.52 -38.25
CA GLN A 200 -23.64 6.98 -38.12
C GLN A 200 -23.68 5.48 -37.78
N GLU A 201 -22.59 4.79 -38.07
CA GLU A 201 -22.47 3.35 -37.88
C GLU A 201 -21.09 3.05 -37.28
N CYS A 202 -21.05 2.03 -36.44
CA CYS A 202 -19.78 1.52 -35.94
C CYS A 202 -18.94 0.94 -37.08
N ALA A 203 -17.62 1.03 -36.96
CA ALA A 203 -16.71 0.32 -37.86
C ALA A 203 -17.05 -1.18 -37.83
N ALA A 204 -16.77 -1.91 -38.92
CA ALA A 204 -17.24 -3.29 -39.10
C ALA A 204 -16.81 -4.29 -38.00
N SER A 205 -15.77 -3.97 -37.22
CA SER A 205 -15.28 -4.77 -36.08
C SER A 205 -15.84 -4.34 -34.72
N LEU A 206 -16.57 -3.22 -34.65
CA LEU A 206 -17.09 -2.65 -33.41
C LEU A 206 -18.60 -2.88 -33.31
N VAL A 207 -19.10 -2.96 -32.08
CA VAL A 207 -20.52 -3.16 -31.78
C VAL A 207 -21.10 -1.93 -31.11
N SER A 208 -22.33 -1.59 -31.48
CA SER A 208 -23.08 -0.51 -30.85
C SER A 208 -23.62 -0.96 -29.49
N CYS A 209 -23.10 -0.36 -28.43
CA CYS A 209 -23.56 -0.54 -27.06
C CYS A 209 -24.15 0.77 -26.53
N GLY A 210 -25.38 1.07 -26.94
CA GLY A 210 -26.02 2.35 -26.66
C GLY A 210 -25.50 3.44 -27.58
N GLN A 211 -24.84 4.47 -27.04
CA GLN A 211 -24.26 5.57 -27.82
C GLN A 211 -22.75 5.45 -28.05
N SER A 212 -22.16 4.29 -27.74
CA SER A 212 -20.74 4.01 -27.92
C SER A 212 -20.53 2.84 -28.87
N CYS A 213 -19.49 2.93 -29.70
CA CYS A 213 -18.96 1.81 -30.47
C CYS A 213 -17.80 1.20 -29.71
N VAL A 214 -17.92 -0.08 -29.36
CA VAL A 214 -16.97 -0.78 -28.49
C VAL A 214 -16.47 -2.04 -29.16
N ASP A 215 -15.21 -2.40 -28.90
CA ASP A 215 -14.65 -3.66 -29.37
C ASP A 215 -14.92 -4.75 -28.32
N LEU A 216 -15.91 -5.60 -28.60
CA LEU A 216 -16.27 -6.69 -27.67
C LEU A 216 -15.15 -7.74 -27.54
N GLN A 217 -14.10 -7.68 -28.35
CA GLN A 217 -12.99 -8.63 -28.27
C GLN A 217 -11.92 -8.21 -27.26
N THR A 218 -11.83 -6.91 -26.95
CA THR A 218 -10.71 -6.36 -26.16
C THR A 218 -11.14 -5.34 -25.10
N ASP A 219 -12.38 -4.86 -25.11
CA ASP A 219 -12.87 -3.90 -24.10
C ASP A 219 -13.28 -4.64 -22.82
N PRO A 220 -12.57 -4.42 -21.68
CA PRO A 220 -12.88 -5.08 -20.41
C PRO A 220 -14.23 -4.64 -19.81
N LEU A 221 -14.85 -3.56 -20.29
CA LEU A 221 -16.19 -3.13 -19.86
C LEU A 221 -17.32 -3.70 -20.75
N HIS A 222 -16.96 -4.29 -21.89
CA HIS A 222 -17.91 -4.81 -22.89
C HIS A 222 -17.47 -6.18 -23.45
N CYS A 223 -16.84 -7.02 -22.64
CA CYS A 223 -16.16 -8.22 -23.13
C CYS A 223 -17.14 -9.31 -23.57
N GLY A 224 -17.17 -9.63 -24.87
CA GLY A 224 -18.10 -10.58 -25.47
C GLY A 224 -19.55 -10.07 -25.58
N GLY A 225 -19.87 -8.91 -25.02
CA GLY A 225 -21.22 -8.34 -25.03
C GLY A 225 -21.30 -6.96 -24.38
N CYS A 226 -22.34 -6.19 -24.72
CA CYS A 226 -22.54 -4.86 -24.15
C CYS A 226 -22.76 -4.92 -22.63
N ASN A 227 -22.02 -4.10 -21.87
CA ASN A 227 -22.04 -4.02 -20.41
C ASN A 227 -21.62 -5.33 -19.72
N GLN A 228 -20.82 -6.16 -20.39
CA GLN A 228 -20.21 -7.34 -19.81
C GLN A 228 -18.83 -6.99 -19.26
N LEU A 229 -18.78 -6.58 -17.99
CA LEU A 229 -17.54 -6.25 -17.31
C LEU A 229 -16.74 -7.50 -16.98
N CYS A 230 -15.45 -7.48 -17.29
CA CYS A 230 -14.48 -8.37 -16.67
C CYS A 230 -14.29 -7.97 -15.21
N LYS A 231 -14.04 -8.97 -14.36
CA LYS A 231 -13.84 -8.77 -12.92
C LYS A 231 -12.45 -8.18 -12.68
N ALA A 232 -12.18 -7.81 -11.43
CA ALA A 232 -10.86 -7.33 -11.05
C ALA A 232 -9.79 -8.39 -11.38
N LYS A 233 -8.66 -7.93 -11.94
CA LYS A 233 -7.55 -8.77 -12.40
C LYS A 233 -7.86 -9.68 -13.59
N GLU A 234 -8.87 -9.33 -14.37
CA GLU A 234 -9.18 -9.95 -15.66
C GLU A 234 -9.00 -8.92 -16.79
N LEU A 235 -8.60 -9.42 -17.96
CA LEU A 235 -8.56 -8.70 -19.23
C LEU A 235 -9.59 -9.30 -20.18
N CYS A 236 -10.01 -8.51 -21.17
CA CYS A 236 -10.79 -9.05 -22.27
C CYS A 236 -9.85 -9.55 -23.37
N ASP A 237 -9.83 -10.86 -23.60
CA ASP A 237 -9.13 -11.48 -24.74
C ASP A 237 -10.10 -12.30 -25.59
N ALA A 238 -10.13 -12.03 -26.90
CA ALA A 238 -11.04 -12.66 -27.86
C ALA A 238 -12.52 -12.69 -27.42
N GLY A 239 -12.95 -11.68 -26.65
CA GLY A 239 -14.30 -11.55 -26.12
C GLY A 239 -14.64 -12.46 -24.95
N GLN A 240 -13.62 -12.95 -24.26
CA GLN A 240 -13.74 -13.66 -22.99
C GLN A 240 -12.91 -12.94 -21.92
N CYS A 241 -13.46 -12.87 -20.71
CA CYS A 241 -12.70 -12.37 -19.58
C CYS A 241 -11.75 -13.46 -19.13
N GLU A 242 -10.46 -13.17 -19.22
CA GLU A 242 -9.37 -14.06 -18.84
C GLU A 242 -8.51 -13.37 -17.78
N CYS A 243 -7.87 -14.15 -16.92
CA CYS A 243 -6.98 -13.58 -15.92
C CYS A 243 -5.85 -12.77 -16.59
N GLU A 244 -5.42 -11.69 -15.93
CA GLU A 244 -4.21 -10.98 -16.32
C GLU A 244 -3.03 -11.95 -16.46
N PRO A 245 -2.03 -11.65 -17.31
CA PRO A 245 -0.82 -12.44 -17.39
C PRO A 245 -0.20 -12.65 -16.00
N ASP A 246 0.38 -13.82 -15.78
CA ASP A 246 0.99 -14.26 -14.52
C ASP A 246 -0.01 -14.55 -13.36
N LEU A 247 -1.32 -14.52 -13.63
CA LEU A 247 -2.35 -15.00 -12.70
C LEU A 247 -3.01 -16.27 -13.22
N ASP A 248 -3.38 -17.15 -12.28
CA ASP A 248 -4.10 -18.38 -12.56
C ASP A 248 -5.58 -18.24 -12.19
N SER A 249 -6.43 -18.90 -12.98
CA SER A 249 -7.87 -18.95 -12.73
C SER A 249 -8.19 -20.01 -11.67
N CYS A 250 -8.59 -19.54 -10.48
CA CYS A 250 -9.04 -20.38 -9.37
C CYS A 250 -10.54 -20.19 -9.12
N GLY A 251 -11.34 -20.81 -9.99
CA GLY A 251 -12.79 -20.71 -9.95
C GLY A 251 -13.26 -19.37 -10.48
N GLU A 252 -13.73 -18.48 -9.60
CA GLU A 252 -14.22 -17.15 -9.97
C GLU A 252 -13.20 -16.03 -9.70
N ALA A 253 -11.98 -16.36 -9.29
CA ALA A 253 -10.93 -15.41 -8.95
C ALA A 253 -9.63 -15.69 -9.69
N CYS A 254 -8.95 -14.61 -10.08
CA CYS A 254 -7.58 -14.64 -10.60
C CYS A 254 -6.59 -14.43 -9.46
N VAL A 255 -5.70 -15.39 -9.26
CA VAL A 255 -4.77 -15.43 -8.13
C VAL A 255 -3.36 -15.70 -8.61
N ASP A 256 -2.37 -15.11 -7.93
CA ASP A 256 -0.97 -15.45 -8.19
C ASP A 256 -0.61 -16.67 -7.35
N LEU A 257 -0.56 -17.87 -7.95
CA LEU A 257 -0.22 -19.10 -7.23
C LEU A 257 1.17 -19.09 -6.62
N ARG A 258 2.04 -18.15 -7.01
CA ARG A 258 3.41 -18.05 -6.49
C ARG A 258 3.46 -17.39 -5.12
N THR A 259 2.46 -16.56 -4.80
CA THR A 259 2.47 -15.69 -3.63
C THR A 259 1.19 -15.78 -2.79
N ASP A 260 0.09 -16.27 -3.36
CA ASP A 260 -1.18 -16.42 -2.67
C ASP A 260 -1.12 -17.58 -1.67
N LYS A 261 -1.25 -17.26 -0.38
CA LYS A 261 -1.18 -18.24 0.71
C LYS A 261 -2.31 -19.28 0.66
N VAL A 262 -3.48 -18.92 0.12
CA VAL A 262 -4.67 -19.79 0.08
C VAL A 262 -4.67 -20.67 -1.17
N ASN A 263 -3.89 -20.31 -2.19
CA ASN A 263 -3.82 -20.99 -3.48
C ASN A 263 -2.35 -21.27 -3.88
N CYS A 264 -1.51 -21.72 -2.95
CA CYS A 264 -0.08 -21.81 -3.22
C CYS A 264 0.25 -22.98 -4.14
N GLY A 265 0.80 -22.69 -5.33
CA GLY A 265 1.15 -23.69 -6.36
C GLY A 265 -0.04 -24.35 -7.06
N SER A 266 -1.24 -24.33 -6.46
CA SER A 266 -2.49 -24.77 -7.09
C SER A 266 -3.71 -24.20 -6.38
N CYS A 267 -4.82 -24.11 -7.10
CA CYS A 267 -6.08 -23.59 -6.58
C CYS A 267 -6.56 -24.36 -5.34
N GLY A 268 -6.87 -23.63 -4.27
CA GLY A 268 -7.31 -24.20 -2.99
C GLY A 268 -6.21 -24.91 -2.17
N HIS A 269 -4.95 -24.86 -2.61
CA HIS A 269 -3.82 -25.36 -1.83
C HIS A 269 -3.36 -24.32 -0.81
N ALA A 270 -4.11 -24.22 0.28
CA ALA A 270 -3.77 -23.30 1.35
C ALA A 270 -2.56 -23.80 2.15
N CYS A 271 -1.57 -22.95 2.33
CA CYS A 271 -0.46 -23.25 3.23
C CYS A 271 -0.93 -23.30 4.69
N ALA A 272 -0.31 -24.18 5.47
CA ALA A 272 -0.63 -24.38 6.87
C ALA A 272 -0.36 -23.10 7.71
N ALA A 273 -0.75 -23.15 8.99
CA ALA A 273 -0.32 -22.14 9.95
C ALA A 273 1.23 -22.02 9.95
N ALA A 274 1.76 -20.82 10.18
CA ALA A 274 3.19 -20.48 10.09
C ALA A 274 3.88 -20.56 8.71
N GLN A 275 3.22 -21.10 7.68
CA GLN A 275 3.74 -21.12 6.31
C GLN A 275 3.32 -19.87 5.50
N SER A 276 4.10 -19.56 4.47
CA SER A 276 3.82 -18.56 3.45
C SER A 276 4.02 -19.17 2.06
N CYS A 277 3.29 -18.68 1.07
CA CYS A 277 3.55 -19.09 -0.29
C CYS A 277 4.78 -18.35 -0.82
N LYS A 278 5.75 -19.11 -1.34
CA LYS A 278 6.94 -18.56 -1.97
C LYS A 278 7.24 -19.36 -3.22
N GLU A 279 7.17 -18.71 -4.38
CA GLU A 279 7.43 -19.34 -5.68
C GLU A 279 6.57 -20.59 -5.94
N GLY A 280 5.35 -20.62 -5.39
CA GLY A 280 4.40 -21.71 -5.60
C GLY A 280 4.53 -22.88 -4.63
N GLU A 281 5.40 -22.75 -3.63
CA GLU A 281 5.57 -23.75 -2.59
C GLU A 281 5.28 -23.15 -1.21
N CYS A 282 4.59 -23.94 -0.38
CA CYS A 282 4.38 -23.58 1.01
C CYS A 282 5.70 -23.72 1.75
N ALA A 283 6.37 -22.59 1.93
CA ALA A 283 7.63 -22.52 2.63
C ALA A 283 7.37 -22.03 4.05
N CYS A 284 8.06 -22.65 4.98
CA CYS A 284 8.16 -22.08 6.29
C CYS A 284 8.93 -20.75 6.21
N LYS A 285 8.35 -19.74 6.84
CA LYS A 285 8.98 -18.46 7.11
C LYS A 285 10.39 -18.73 7.70
N GLY A 286 11.46 -18.13 7.18
CA GLY A 286 12.79 -18.12 7.87
C GLY A 286 13.76 -19.22 7.56
N GLY A 287 13.41 -20.06 6.58
CA GLY A 287 14.23 -21.22 6.26
C GLY A 287 14.03 -22.37 7.24
N LYS A 288 12.95 -22.38 8.05
CA LYS A 288 12.55 -23.56 8.81
C LYS A 288 12.33 -24.75 7.89
N THR A 289 12.53 -25.93 8.44
CA THR A 289 12.13 -27.16 7.78
C THR A 289 10.62 -27.34 7.93
N VAL A 290 9.94 -27.61 6.81
CA VAL A 290 8.52 -27.97 6.81
C VAL A 290 8.39 -29.40 7.34
N CYS A 291 7.67 -29.56 8.44
CA CYS A 291 7.31 -30.85 9.04
C CYS A 291 5.78 -31.02 9.02
N ASP A 292 5.30 -32.25 9.18
CA ASP A 292 3.86 -32.58 9.11
C ASP A 292 3.04 -31.84 10.18
N ASP A 293 3.66 -31.52 11.32
CA ASP A 293 3.07 -30.85 12.47
C ASP A 293 3.42 -29.36 12.60
N GLY A 294 4.23 -28.81 11.69
CA GLY A 294 4.59 -27.39 11.75
C GLY A 294 5.91 -27.03 11.05
N CYS A 295 6.49 -25.93 11.50
CA CYS A 295 7.74 -25.39 10.96
C CYS A 295 8.77 -25.31 12.08
N PHE A 296 9.87 -26.06 11.95
CA PHE A 296 10.83 -26.25 13.05
C PHE A 296 12.28 -25.93 12.67
N ASP A 297 13.08 -25.55 13.68
CA ASP A 297 14.48 -25.23 13.56
C ASP A 297 15.23 -26.51 13.77
N THR A 298 15.48 -27.24 12.70
CA THR A 298 16.17 -28.51 12.83
C THR A 298 17.59 -28.36 13.37
N ASP A 299 18.13 -27.14 13.49
CA ASP A 299 19.43 -26.91 14.14
C ASP A 299 19.34 -26.65 15.65
N LYS A 300 18.14 -26.35 16.20
CA LYS A 300 17.95 -25.93 17.60
C LYS A 300 16.77 -26.58 18.31
N ASP A 301 15.85 -27.18 17.57
CA ASP A 301 14.65 -27.79 18.10
C ASP A 301 14.98 -29.18 18.65
N ALA A 302 14.90 -29.35 19.96
CA ALA A 302 15.15 -30.64 20.61
C ALA A 302 14.11 -31.72 20.27
N SER A 303 12.94 -31.38 19.72
CA SER A 303 11.91 -32.32 19.27
C SER A 303 12.04 -32.66 17.78
N HIS A 304 12.78 -31.86 17.01
CA HIS A 304 12.96 -31.99 15.56
C HIS A 304 14.43 -31.74 15.17
N CYS A 305 15.38 -32.34 15.88
CA CYS A 305 16.81 -32.07 15.76
C CYS A 305 17.46 -32.81 14.58
N GLY A 306 17.90 -32.08 13.57
CA GLY A 306 18.51 -32.59 12.33
C GLY A 306 17.50 -32.97 11.24
N ASP A 307 16.32 -33.45 11.62
CA ASP A 307 15.17 -33.73 10.76
C ASP A 307 13.84 -33.62 11.53
N CYS A 308 12.72 -33.79 10.84
CA CYS A 308 11.38 -33.63 11.42
C CYS A 308 10.98 -34.69 12.45
N ASP A 309 11.66 -35.84 12.52
CA ASP A 309 11.22 -36.98 13.32
C ASP A 309 12.18 -37.29 14.49
N THR A 310 13.24 -36.49 14.65
CA THR A 310 14.32 -36.75 15.61
C THR A 310 14.17 -35.90 16.86
N ALA A 311 13.85 -36.53 18.00
CA ALA A 311 13.82 -35.88 19.31
C ALA A 311 15.02 -36.28 20.19
N CYS A 312 15.64 -35.30 20.84
CA CYS A 312 16.74 -35.48 21.77
C CYS A 312 16.30 -36.12 23.09
N ALA A 313 17.22 -36.83 23.76
CA ALA A 313 16.90 -37.49 25.02
C ALA A 313 16.69 -36.46 26.16
N MET A 314 16.08 -36.90 27.26
CA MET A 314 15.85 -36.02 28.41
C MET A 314 17.16 -35.43 28.94
N GLY A 315 17.29 -34.11 28.85
CA GLY A 315 18.45 -33.35 29.30
C GLY A 315 19.46 -33.01 28.21
N GLU A 316 19.26 -33.49 26.99
CA GLU A 316 20.04 -33.10 25.81
C GLU A 316 19.41 -31.88 25.13
N SER A 317 20.25 -31.05 24.50
CA SER A 317 19.84 -29.92 23.66
C SER A 317 20.19 -30.17 22.20
N CYS A 318 19.47 -29.54 21.27
CA CYS A 318 19.82 -29.59 19.86
C CYS A 318 20.79 -28.45 19.51
N GLU A 319 21.97 -28.80 18.99
CA GLU A 319 23.00 -27.85 18.58
C GLU A 319 23.51 -28.22 17.18
N ARG A 320 23.21 -27.37 16.18
CA ARG A 320 23.57 -27.59 14.76
C ARG A 320 23.08 -28.94 14.22
N GLY A 321 21.89 -29.35 14.63
CA GLY A 321 21.23 -30.57 14.16
C GLY A 321 21.72 -31.86 14.80
N GLY A 322 22.41 -31.76 15.95
CA GLY A 322 22.79 -32.91 16.77
C GLY A 322 22.36 -32.74 18.23
N CYS A 323 21.94 -33.83 18.87
CA CYS A 323 21.64 -33.85 20.29
C CYS A 323 22.93 -33.94 21.11
N GLU A 324 23.12 -33.01 22.05
CA GLU A 324 24.29 -32.89 22.93
C GLU A 324 23.93 -32.83 24.41
#